data_AF-A0A9P9CR67-F1
#
_entry.id   AF-A0A9P9CR67-F1
#
_cell.length_a   1.000
_cell.length_b   1.000
_cell.length_c   1.000
_cell.angle_alpha   90.00
_cell.angle_beta   90.00
_cell.angle_gamma   90.00
#
_symmetry.space_group_name_H-M   'P 1'
#
loop_
_entity.id
_entity.type
_entity.pdbx_description
1 polymer ?
#
loop_
_entity_poly.entity_id
_entity_poly.type
_entity_poly.pdbx_seq_one_letter_code
_entity_poly.pdbx_strand_id
1 'polypeptide(L)'
;MDAVVWNVFYPCDARAATYGSAWIDQSYKASVSGISKFTGLSKLAVGPVIWLYGMRLQMPVYQNASLLQHEDGRPWRLVIFSHGLAGSKTIQFCSELASRLRCVSCRRDRSGMLVTSRAGDHMLYLDQPDTTEFLFRVEQLEFRRLEVYEIFKAFRDVVSGDATGVHHLNGGPIDATVWRGRVQCDKDVVLAGHSFGGLHLCCLCFRTLHQEHMTPFPYSHALALDPWFQPLSTPGPMPSSFNTNIPLCMMFSERFALWKDHHATAKALVDSWPAKASMFALPKCSHETFSDVYCIVPFLERP
;
A
#
# COMPACT_ATOMS: atom_id res chain seq x y z
N MET A 1 9.98 -16.93 -3.69
CA MET A 1 8.76 -16.15 -4.01
C MET A 1 8.51 -16.25 -5.51
N ASP A 2 7.34 -16.75 -5.95
CA ASP A 2 7.04 -16.97 -7.39
C ASP A 2 6.68 -15.73 -8.23
N ALA A 3 5.92 -14.75 -7.70
CA ALA A 3 5.64 -13.47 -8.38
C ALA A 3 5.21 -12.37 -7.37
N VAL A 4 5.40 -11.11 -7.74
CA VAL A 4 4.83 -9.92 -7.08
C VAL A 4 4.02 -9.13 -8.10
N VAL A 5 3.02 -8.37 -7.66
CA VAL A 5 2.18 -7.60 -8.60
C VAL A 5 1.71 -6.31 -7.95
N TRP A 6 1.88 -5.22 -8.68
CA TRP A 6 1.63 -3.87 -8.22
C TRP A 6 0.84 -3.05 -9.23
N ASN A 7 0.28 -1.94 -8.77
CA ASN A 7 -0.24 -0.87 -9.63
C ASN A 7 0.74 0.30 -9.62
N VAL A 8 0.92 0.94 -10.78
CA VAL A 8 1.67 2.19 -10.90
C VAL A 8 0.72 3.34 -11.22
N PHE A 9 0.72 4.37 -10.39
CA PHE A 9 0.00 5.63 -10.64
C PHE A 9 0.98 6.72 -11.00
N TYR A 10 0.70 7.46 -12.07
CA TYR A 10 1.66 8.40 -12.64
C TYR A 10 1.02 9.54 -13.43
N PRO A 11 1.72 10.69 -13.56
CA PRO A 11 1.29 11.78 -14.42
C PRO A 11 1.35 11.31 -15.88
N CYS A 12 0.30 11.54 -16.65
CA CYS A 12 0.22 11.01 -18.01
C CYS A 12 -0.32 12.04 -19.00
N ASP A 13 -0.04 11.80 -20.28
CA ASP A 13 -0.73 12.50 -21.37
C ASP A 13 -2.09 11.82 -21.64
N ALA A 14 -3.16 12.55 -21.36
CA ALA A 14 -4.53 12.08 -21.48
C ALA A 14 -5.07 12.03 -22.92
N ARG A 15 -4.37 12.62 -23.91
CA ARG A 15 -4.92 12.88 -25.26
C ARG A 15 -5.38 11.64 -26.04
N ALA A 16 -4.81 10.47 -25.74
CA ALA A 16 -5.10 9.22 -26.46
C ALA A 16 -5.42 8.03 -25.53
N ALA A 17 -5.67 8.27 -24.25
CA ALA A 17 -5.82 7.22 -23.26
C ALA A 17 -7.27 6.97 -22.85
N THR A 18 -7.59 5.72 -22.52
CA THR A 18 -8.90 5.33 -22.01
C THR A 18 -9.10 5.86 -20.60
N TYR A 19 -10.08 6.74 -20.42
CA TYR A 19 -10.48 7.25 -19.10
C TYR A 19 -11.26 6.19 -18.31
N GLY A 20 -10.99 6.14 -17.01
CA GLY A 20 -11.66 5.25 -16.07
C GLY A 20 -10.93 3.91 -15.95
N SER A 21 -10.59 3.50 -14.74
CA SER A 21 -10.17 2.13 -14.43
C SER A 21 -11.14 1.49 -13.44
N ALA A 22 -11.45 0.20 -13.61
CA ALA A 22 -12.36 -0.49 -12.69
C ALA A 22 -11.82 -0.38 -11.26
N TRP A 23 -12.64 0.15 -10.35
CA TRP A 23 -12.25 0.35 -8.96
C TRP A 23 -12.08 -1.00 -8.23
N ILE A 24 -12.96 -1.95 -8.55
CA ILE A 24 -12.80 -3.38 -8.27
C ILE A 24 -12.37 -4.08 -9.56
N ASP A 25 -11.11 -4.47 -9.65
CA ASP A 25 -10.53 -5.09 -10.85
C ASP A 25 -10.63 -6.63 -10.86
N GLN A 26 -11.42 -7.17 -9.93
CA GLN A 26 -11.57 -8.60 -9.69
C GLN A 26 -12.96 -9.09 -10.08
N SER A 27 -13.13 -10.41 -10.19
CA SER A 27 -14.45 -10.97 -10.44
C SER A 27 -15.43 -10.65 -9.31
N TYR A 28 -16.69 -10.43 -9.67
CA TYR A 28 -17.76 -10.15 -8.70
C TYR A 28 -17.82 -11.22 -7.59
N LYS A 29 -17.77 -12.51 -7.96
CA LYS A 29 -17.82 -13.63 -7.01
C LYS A 29 -16.68 -13.60 -5.99
N ALA A 30 -15.48 -13.25 -6.45
CA ALA A 30 -14.30 -13.21 -5.60
C ALA A 30 -14.34 -11.99 -4.67
N SER A 31 -14.75 -10.83 -5.18
CA SER A 31 -14.92 -9.60 -4.40
C SER A 31 -15.95 -9.78 -3.28
N VAL A 32 -17.12 -10.36 -3.59
CA VAL A 32 -18.15 -10.67 -2.59
C VAL A 32 -17.63 -11.65 -1.55
N SER A 33 -16.87 -12.68 -1.96
CA SER A 33 -16.34 -13.67 -1.03
C SER A 33 -15.26 -13.09 -0.12
N GLY A 34 -14.37 -12.24 -0.63
CA GLY A 34 -13.33 -11.57 0.15
C GLY A 34 -13.90 -10.60 1.18
N ILE A 35 -14.81 -9.72 0.75
CA ILE A 35 -15.46 -8.75 1.65
C ILE A 35 -16.30 -9.46 2.70
N SER A 36 -17.09 -10.46 2.30
CA SER A 36 -17.90 -11.26 3.24
C SER A 36 -17.02 -11.97 4.28
N LYS A 37 -15.87 -12.51 3.86
CA LYS A 37 -14.93 -13.18 4.76
C LYS A 37 -14.28 -12.18 5.74
N PHE A 38 -13.90 -11.00 5.28
CA PHE A 38 -13.27 -9.98 6.12
C PHE A 38 -14.25 -9.31 7.09
N THR A 39 -15.42 -8.91 6.60
CA THR A 39 -16.42 -8.17 7.41
C THR A 39 -17.27 -9.08 8.29
N GLY A 40 -17.26 -10.40 8.05
CA GLY A 40 -18.18 -11.35 8.67
C GLY A 40 -19.63 -11.25 8.17
N LEU A 41 -19.93 -10.31 7.26
CA LEU A 41 -21.27 -10.15 6.70
C LEU A 41 -21.61 -11.26 5.71
N SER A 42 -22.90 -11.58 5.59
CA SER A 42 -23.34 -12.62 4.65
C SER A 42 -23.13 -12.18 3.19
N LYS A 43 -22.83 -13.15 2.31
CA LYS A 43 -22.69 -12.89 0.86
C LYS A 43 -23.97 -12.28 0.25
N LEU A 44 -25.13 -12.57 0.83
CA LEU A 44 -26.42 -12.00 0.42
C LEU A 44 -26.54 -10.51 0.75
N ALA A 45 -25.91 -10.06 1.84
CA ALA A 45 -25.85 -8.63 2.19
C ALA A 45 -24.79 -7.89 1.36
N VAL A 46 -23.60 -8.49 1.19
CA VAL A 46 -22.47 -7.89 0.48
C VAL A 46 -22.70 -7.84 -1.04
N GLY A 47 -23.31 -8.89 -1.61
CA GLY A 47 -23.51 -9.04 -3.06
C GLY A 47 -24.19 -7.85 -3.73
N PRO A 48 -25.40 -7.44 -3.28
CA PRO A 48 -26.10 -6.31 -3.85
C PRO A 48 -25.30 -5.01 -3.80
N VAL A 49 -24.59 -4.73 -2.70
CA VAL A 49 -23.77 -3.50 -2.56
C VAL A 49 -22.64 -3.49 -3.58
N ILE A 50 -21.94 -4.61 -3.74
CA ILE A 50 -20.83 -4.73 -4.69
C ILE A 50 -21.34 -4.69 -6.13
N TRP A 51 -22.46 -5.32 -6.42
CA TRP A 51 -23.05 -5.26 -7.75
C TRP A 51 -23.57 -3.86 -8.10
N LEU A 52 -24.26 -3.20 -7.18
CA LEU A 52 -24.86 -1.87 -7.38
C LEU A 52 -23.79 -0.77 -7.49
N TYR A 53 -22.89 -0.72 -6.51
CA TYR A 53 -21.89 0.34 -6.37
C TYR A 53 -20.51 -0.14 -6.84
N GLY A 54 -19.93 -1.15 -6.19
CA GLY A 54 -18.53 -1.54 -6.39
C GLY A 54 -18.13 -1.82 -7.85
N MET A 55 -18.92 -2.61 -8.58
CA MET A 55 -18.62 -3.01 -9.96
C MET A 55 -18.85 -1.90 -11.00
N ARG A 56 -19.60 -0.85 -10.65
CA ARG A 56 -19.89 0.28 -11.54
C ARG A 56 -18.96 1.48 -11.31
N LEU A 57 -18.25 1.49 -10.18
CA LEU A 57 -17.33 2.56 -9.85
C LEU A 57 -16.04 2.45 -10.67
N GLN A 58 -15.62 3.59 -11.20
CA GLN A 58 -14.36 3.74 -11.90
C GLN A 58 -13.47 4.72 -11.15
N MET A 59 -12.19 4.38 -11.02
CA MET A 59 -11.16 5.32 -10.63
C MET A 59 -11.01 6.40 -11.70
N PRO A 60 -10.87 7.68 -11.32
CA PRO A 60 -10.68 8.79 -12.25
C PRO A 60 -9.22 8.83 -12.76
N VAL A 61 -8.81 7.77 -13.45
CA VAL A 61 -7.44 7.59 -13.98
C VAL A 61 -7.48 7.16 -15.44
N TYR A 62 -6.40 7.44 -16.17
CA TYR A 62 -6.23 6.95 -17.53
C TYR A 62 -5.45 5.64 -17.54
N GLN A 63 -5.97 4.62 -18.21
CA GLN A 63 -5.32 3.31 -18.28
C GLN A 63 -4.20 3.31 -19.31
N ASN A 64 -3.02 2.82 -18.93
CA ASN A 64 -1.85 2.62 -19.81
C ASN A 64 -1.48 3.85 -20.65
N ALA A 65 -1.78 5.05 -20.14
CA ALA A 65 -1.45 6.30 -20.80
C ALA A 65 0.08 6.49 -20.84
N SER A 66 0.60 7.29 -21.78
CA SER A 66 2.04 7.58 -21.82
C SER A 66 2.46 8.43 -20.63
N LEU A 67 3.59 8.08 -19.99
CA LEU A 67 4.16 8.85 -18.89
C LEU A 67 4.51 10.27 -19.34
N LEU A 68 3.96 11.26 -18.64
CA LEU A 68 4.23 12.67 -18.90
C LEU A 68 5.69 12.98 -18.56
N GLN A 69 6.36 13.78 -19.38
CA GLN A 69 7.67 14.31 -19.03
C GLN A 69 7.50 15.44 -18.02
N HIS A 70 8.35 15.47 -16.99
CA HIS A 70 8.35 16.60 -16.06
C HIS A 70 8.74 17.88 -16.80
N GLU A 71 8.09 19.00 -16.52
CA GLU A 71 8.32 20.30 -17.19
C GLU A 71 9.80 20.72 -17.14
N ASP A 72 10.43 20.62 -15.96
CA ASP A 72 11.86 20.89 -15.77
C ASP A 72 12.82 19.80 -16.30
N GLY A 73 12.33 18.75 -16.97
CA GLY A 73 13.13 17.62 -17.46
C GLY A 73 13.66 16.66 -16.38
N ARG A 74 13.40 16.93 -15.10
CA ARG A 74 13.83 16.07 -13.98
C ARG A 74 13.02 14.77 -13.89
N PRO A 75 13.60 13.67 -13.37
CA PRO A 75 12.84 12.45 -13.12
C PRO A 75 11.78 12.66 -12.03
N TRP A 76 10.65 11.99 -12.19
CA TRP A 76 9.57 11.96 -11.19
C TRP A 76 10.02 11.21 -9.93
N ARG A 77 9.61 11.73 -8.77
CA ARG A 77 9.91 11.11 -7.49
C ARG A 77 9.07 9.85 -7.27
N LEU A 78 9.71 8.77 -6.82
CA LEU A 78 9.05 7.51 -6.47
C LEU A 78 8.52 7.51 -5.03
N VAL A 79 7.28 7.06 -4.87
CA VAL A 79 6.63 6.76 -3.59
C VAL A 79 6.22 5.29 -3.58
N ILE A 80 6.66 4.52 -2.60
CA ILE A 80 6.18 3.15 -2.40
C ILE A 80 5.05 3.22 -1.38
N PHE A 81 3.87 2.71 -1.75
CA PHE A 81 2.69 2.71 -0.91
C PHE A 81 2.32 1.30 -0.43
N SER A 82 2.14 1.13 0.89
CA SER A 82 1.67 -0.13 1.49
C SER A 82 0.27 0.05 2.08
N HIS A 83 -0.69 -0.79 1.68
CA HIS A 83 -2.09 -0.69 2.09
C HIS A 83 -2.38 -1.29 3.48
N GLY A 84 -3.51 -0.97 4.09
CA GLY A 84 -3.96 -1.56 5.35
C GLY A 84 -4.36 -3.03 5.28
N LEU A 85 -4.78 -3.61 6.40
CA LEU A 85 -5.40 -4.94 6.44
C LEU A 85 -6.71 -4.90 5.63
N ALA A 86 -6.96 -5.94 4.84
CA ALA A 86 -8.00 -6.03 3.81
C ALA A 86 -8.00 -4.89 2.78
N GLY A 87 -6.91 -4.12 2.67
CA GLY A 87 -6.73 -3.14 1.61
C GLY A 87 -6.62 -3.78 0.23
N SER A 88 -6.84 -2.96 -0.80
CA SER A 88 -6.63 -3.29 -2.21
C SER A 88 -5.45 -2.50 -2.78
N LYS A 89 -4.96 -2.91 -3.95
CA LYS A 89 -4.04 -2.12 -4.78
C LYS A 89 -4.71 -0.96 -5.53
N THR A 90 -6.05 -0.93 -5.54
CA THR A 90 -6.87 0.13 -6.13
C THR A 90 -7.28 1.10 -5.01
N ILE A 91 -6.46 2.13 -4.79
CA ILE A 91 -6.71 3.18 -3.79
C ILE A 91 -6.66 4.54 -4.50
N GLN A 92 -7.75 5.28 -4.50
CA GLN A 92 -8.00 6.61 -5.06
C GLN A 92 -7.12 7.64 -4.37
N PHE A 93 -6.86 7.50 -3.07
CA PHE A 93 -5.86 8.29 -2.37
C PHE A 93 -4.50 8.28 -3.12
N CYS A 94 -4.11 7.13 -3.69
CA CYS A 94 -2.89 7.05 -4.51
C CYS A 94 -3.03 7.73 -5.88
N SER A 95 -4.24 7.83 -6.43
CA SER A 95 -4.50 8.54 -7.70
C SER A 95 -4.46 10.06 -7.57
N GLU A 96 -4.99 10.63 -6.48
CA GLU A 96 -4.89 12.08 -6.23
C GLU A 96 -3.45 12.52 -5.97
N LEU A 97 -2.66 11.59 -5.43
CA LEU A 97 -1.24 11.81 -5.21
C LEU A 97 -0.36 11.36 -6.38
N ALA A 98 -0.96 11.00 -7.53
CA ALA A 98 -0.27 10.56 -8.75
C ALA A 98 0.59 11.66 -9.40
N SER A 99 0.55 12.91 -8.91
CA SER A 99 1.59 13.92 -9.18
C SER A 99 2.99 13.47 -8.72
N ARG A 100 3.08 12.34 -7.98
CA ARG A 100 4.31 11.64 -7.61
C ARG A 100 4.10 10.17 -7.95
N LEU A 101 5.02 9.57 -8.71
CA LEU A 101 4.93 8.18 -9.16
C LEU A 101 4.80 7.23 -7.98
N ARG A 102 3.79 6.34 -8.01
CA ARG A 102 3.58 5.41 -6.89
C ARG A 102 3.51 3.97 -7.30
N CYS A 103 4.14 3.11 -6.50
CA CYS A 103 4.00 1.67 -6.60
C CYS A 103 3.19 1.15 -5.41
N VAL A 104 2.05 0.51 -5.66
CA VAL A 104 1.17 -0.09 -4.62
C VAL A 104 1.26 -1.61 -4.69
N SER A 105 1.73 -2.28 -3.64
CA SER A 105 1.46 -3.72 -3.47
C SER A 105 1.81 -4.26 -2.08
N CYS A 106 0.92 -5.12 -1.57
CA CYS A 106 1.27 -6.35 -0.85
C CYS A 106 0.27 -7.45 -1.28
N ARG A 107 0.70 -8.66 -1.67
CA ARG A 107 -0.19 -9.69 -2.27
C ARG A 107 -0.19 -11.04 -1.57
N ARG A 108 0.87 -11.53 -0.93
CA ARG A 108 0.92 -12.93 -0.45
C ARG A 108 0.92 -13.13 1.04
N ASP A 109 1.02 -12.06 1.80
CA ASP A 109 0.78 -12.13 3.24
C ASP A 109 -0.69 -12.50 3.56
N ARG A 110 -1.59 -12.49 2.56
CA ARG A 110 -3.04 -12.71 2.71
C ARG A 110 -3.70 -11.69 3.63
N SER A 111 -3.08 -10.53 3.81
CA SER A 111 -3.70 -9.39 4.48
C SER A 111 -4.64 -8.66 3.54
N GLY A 112 -4.40 -8.68 2.22
CA GLY A 112 -5.32 -8.12 1.23
C GLY A 112 -6.63 -8.90 1.17
N MET A 113 -7.73 -8.22 0.87
CA MET A 113 -9.07 -8.82 0.87
C MET A 113 -9.24 -9.92 -0.18
N LEU A 114 -8.57 -9.75 -1.32
CA LEU A 114 -8.42 -10.75 -2.37
C LEU A 114 -7.15 -10.47 -3.17
N VAL A 115 -6.49 -11.54 -3.58
CA VAL A 115 -5.20 -11.53 -4.28
C VAL A 115 -5.34 -12.35 -5.56
N THR A 116 -4.92 -11.80 -6.70
CA THR A 116 -4.89 -12.57 -7.96
C THR A 116 -3.48 -13.13 -8.21
N SER A 117 -3.37 -14.43 -8.49
CA SER A 117 -2.13 -15.11 -8.85
C SER A 117 -1.73 -14.81 -10.29
N ARG A 118 -0.51 -15.18 -10.68
CA ARG A 118 -0.05 -15.10 -12.08
C ARG A 118 -0.92 -15.97 -13.02
N ALA A 119 -1.46 -17.07 -12.51
CA ALA A 119 -2.36 -17.96 -13.25
C ALA A 119 -3.82 -17.46 -13.28
N GLY A 120 -4.11 -16.30 -12.65
CA GLY A 120 -5.46 -15.76 -12.54
C GLY A 120 -6.26 -16.29 -11.35
N ASP A 121 -5.68 -17.17 -10.53
CA ASP A 121 -6.36 -17.70 -9.35
C ASP A 121 -6.57 -16.63 -8.29
N HIS A 122 -7.69 -16.69 -7.59
CA HIS A 122 -8.00 -15.76 -6.52
C HIS A 122 -7.72 -16.40 -5.16
N MET A 123 -6.78 -15.85 -4.40
CA MET A 123 -6.56 -16.17 -3.00
C MET A 123 -7.30 -15.18 -2.11
N LEU A 124 -8.03 -15.68 -1.12
CA LEU A 124 -8.81 -14.88 -0.18
C LEU A 124 -7.96 -14.43 1.00
N TYR A 125 -8.43 -13.36 1.66
CA TYR A 125 -7.99 -12.96 2.99
C TYR A 125 -7.94 -14.17 3.95
N LEU A 126 -6.81 -14.34 4.63
CA LEU A 126 -6.65 -15.35 5.67
C LEU A 126 -6.72 -14.67 7.03
N ASP A 127 -7.78 -15.00 7.76
CA ASP A 127 -7.85 -14.79 9.19
C ASP A 127 -7.26 -16.03 9.87
N GLN A 128 -6.27 -15.86 10.75
CA GLN A 128 -5.77 -16.98 11.54
C GLN A 128 -6.67 -17.24 12.76
N PRO A 129 -6.82 -18.50 13.20
CA PRO A 129 -7.70 -18.88 14.29
C PRO A 129 -7.14 -18.59 15.69
N ASP A 130 -7.93 -17.86 16.49
CA ASP A 130 -8.16 -17.86 17.94
C ASP A 130 -7.04 -17.88 19.01
N THR A 131 -5.73 -17.98 18.74
CA THR A 131 -4.74 -17.85 19.85
C THR A 131 -3.37 -17.21 19.55
N THR A 132 -2.96 -17.05 18.29
CA THR A 132 -1.64 -16.47 17.92
C THR A 132 -1.74 -15.31 16.92
N GLU A 133 -2.87 -14.58 16.93
CA GLU A 133 -3.21 -13.58 15.90
C GLU A 133 -2.08 -12.58 15.62
N PHE A 134 -1.44 -12.03 16.67
CA PHE A 134 -0.36 -11.06 16.48
C PHE A 134 0.94 -11.65 15.97
N LEU A 135 1.29 -12.90 16.32
CA LEU A 135 2.46 -13.57 15.75
C LEU A 135 2.30 -13.77 14.24
N PHE A 136 1.10 -14.16 13.81
CA PHE A 136 0.78 -14.24 12.39
C PHE A 136 0.90 -12.87 11.71
N ARG A 137 0.45 -11.78 12.36
CA ARG A 137 0.65 -10.43 11.82
C ARG A 137 2.13 -10.05 11.70
N VAL A 138 2.99 -10.49 12.61
CA VAL A 138 4.45 -10.28 12.48
C VAL A 138 5.00 -11.02 11.26
N GLU A 139 4.61 -12.27 11.03
CA GLU A 139 4.99 -13.02 9.82
C GLU A 139 4.50 -12.32 8.55
N GLN A 140 3.27 -11.79 8.56
CA GLN A 140 2.72 -11.02 7.45
C GLN A 140 3.57 -9.78 7.14
N LEU A 141 4.05 -9.04 8.15
CA LEU A 141 4.94 -7.89 7.95
C LEU A 141 6.26 -8.29 7.27
N GLU A 142 6.82 -9.45 7.61
CA GLU A 142 8.02 -9.98 6.95
C GLU A 142 7.77 -10.33 5.48
N PHE A 143 6.62 -10.93 5.16
CA PHE A 143 6.24 -11.14 3.77
C PHE A 143 6.09 -9.83 3.01
N ARG A 144 5.40 -8.84 3.59
CA ARG A 144 5.21 -7.52 2.97
C ARG A 144 6.54 -6.82 2.70
N ARG A 145 7.52 -7.00 3.59
CA ARG A 145 8.88 -6.46 3.42
C ARG A 145 9.52 -7.06 2.18
N LEU A 146 9.59 -8.38 2.09
CA LEU A 146 10.15 -9.07 0.93
C LEU A 146 9.46 -8.65 -0.37
N GLU A 147 8.12 -8.49 -0.35
CA GLU A 147 7.38 -8.00 -1.51
C GLU A 147 7.84 -6.62 -1.95
N VAL A 148 7.93 -5.65 -1.03
CA VAL A 148 8.36 -4.29 -1.36
C VAL A 148 9.76 -4.26 -1.96
N TYR A 149 10.69 -5.09 -1.46
CA TYR A 149 12.02 -5.20 -2.05
C TYR A 149 12.00 -5.76 -3.48
N GLU A 150 11.25 -6.84 -3.72
CA GLU A 150 11.12 -7.43 -5.05
C GLU A 150 10.44 -6.47 -6.03
N ILE A 151 9.40 -5.77 -5.58
CA ILE A 151 8.70 -4.74 -6.36
C ILE A 151 9.64 -3.60 -6.70
N PHE A 152 10.38 -3.08 -5.72
CA PHE A 152 11.32 -1.99 -5.94
C PHE A 152 12.40 -2.38 -6.94
N LYS A 153 12.97 -3.59 -6.79
CA LYS A 153 13.96 -4.13 -7.73
C LYS A 153 13.39 -4.24 -9.14
N ALA A 154 12.26 -4.92 -9.31
CA ALA A 154 11.62 -5.11 -10.61
C ALA A 154 11.25 -3.76 -11.27
N PHE A 155 10.74 -2.81 -10.50
CA PHE A 155 10.39 -1.50 -11.03
C PHE A 155 11.63 -0.66 -11.39
N ARG A 156 12.70 -0.73 -10.59
CA ARG A 156 13.97 -0.08 -10.92
C ARG A 156 14.54 -0.64 -12.22
N ASP A 157 14.45 -1.95 -12.44
CA ASP A 157 14.91 -2.59 -13.67
C ASP A 157 14.10 -2.06 -14.88
N VAL A 158 12.77 -1.94 -14.76
CA VAL A 158 11.90 -1.31 -15.78
C VAL A 158 12.32 0.13 -16.06
N VAL A 159 12.61 0.92 -15.03
CA VAL A 159 13.09 2.31 -15.15
C VAL A 159 14.50 2.41 -15.75
N SER A 160 15.31 1.35 -15.67
CA SER A 160 16.61 1.29 -16.34
C SER A 160 16.50 0.92 -17.84
N GLY A 161 15.32 0.44 -18.26
CA GLY A 161 15.05 -0.04 -19.62
C GLY A 161 14.94 -1.56 -19.75
N ASP A 162 14.98 -2.30 -18.64
CA ASP A 162 14.85 -3.76 -18.61
C ASP A 162 13.52 -4.19 -17.97
N ALA A 163 12.55 -4.59 -18.80
CA ALA A 163 11.29 -5.16 -18.34
C ALA A 163 11.26 -6.70 -18.39
N THR A 164 12.42 -7.37 -18.42
CA THR A 164 12.50 -8.83 -18.48
C THR A 164 11.79 -9.44 -17.26
N GLY A 165 10.79 -10.29 -17.52
CA GLY A 165 10.00 -10.94 -16.47
C GLY A 165 8.88 -10.08 -15.86
N VAL A 166 8.69 -8.85 -16.34
CA VAL A 166 7.57 -7.99 -15.95
C VAL A 166 6.53 -7.92 -17.07
N HIS A 167 5.27 -8.19 -16.72
CA HIS A 167 4.18 -8.29 -17.68
C HIS A 167 2.93 -7.59 -17.15
N HIS A 168 2.08 -7.13 -18.05
CA HIS A 168 0.74 -6.71 -17.67
C HIS A 168 -0.08 -7.91 -17.16
N LEU A 169 -1.03 -7.65 -16.25
CA LEU A 169 -1.88 -8.71 -15.67
C LEU A 169 -2.79 -9.38 -16.70
N ASN A 170 -3.20 -8.65 -17.74
CA ASN A 170 -3.96 -9.17 -18.88
C ASN A 170 -3.06 -9.83 -19.94
N GLY A 171 -1.76 -10.00 -19.65
CA GLY A 171 -0.76 -10.48 -20.59
C GLY A 171 -0.15 -9.36 -21.43
N GLY A 172 1.02 -9.64 -22.00
CA GLY A 172 1.76 -8.70 -22.84
C GLY A 172 2.98 -8.07 -22.15
N PRO A 173 4.00 -7.69 -22.93
CA PRO A 173 5.22 -7.06 -22.42
C PRO A 173 4.94 -5.62 -21.97
N ILE A 174 5.72 -5.13 -21.00
CA ILE A 174 5.77 -3.70 -20.66
C ILE A 174 6.81 -3.03 -21.56
N ASP A 175 6.43 -1.92 -22.19
CA ASP A 175 7.39 -1.06 -22.88
C ASP A 175 8.23 -0.27 -21.87
N ALA A 176 9.42 -0.79 -21.55
CA ALA A 176 10.37 -0.17 -20.63
C ALA A 176 10.91 1.18 -21.16
N THR A 177 10.87 1.43 -22.47
CA THR A 177 11.47 2.63 -23.06
C THR A 177 10.76 3.91 -22.59
N VAL A 178 9.47 3.82 -22.29
CA VAL A 178 8.65 4.93 -21.75
C VAL A 178 9.09 5.32 -20.34
N TRP A 179 9.64 4.39 -19.57
CA TRP A 179 10.05 4.58 -18.18
C TRP A 179 11.51 5.02 -18.03
N ARG A 180 12.32 4.77 -19.06
CA ARG A 180 13.78 4.89 -19.00
C ARG A 180 14.23 6.28 -18.54
N GLY A 181 14.85 6.33 -17.36
CA GLY A 181 15.39 7.56 -16.77
C GLY A 181 14.34 8.62 -16.39
N ARG A 182 13.04 8.29 -16.45
CA ARG A 182 11.95 9.23 -16.12
C ARG A 182 11.54 9.18 -14.65
N VAL A 183 12.06 8.22 -13.89
CA VAL A 183 11.71 7.99 -12.49
C VAL A 183 12.97 7.91 -11.65
N GLN A 184 12.95 8.56 -10.49
CA GLN A 184 14.07 8.57 -9.57
C GLN A 184 13.99 7.37 -8.62
N CYS A 185 14.85 6.37 -8.85
CA CYS A 185 14.95 5.16 -8.03
C CYS A 185 16.26 5.09 -7.21
N ASP A 186 17.25 5.93 -7.52
CA ASP A 186 18.60 5.86 -6.92
C ASP A 186 18.73 6.70 -5.65
N LYS A 187 17.83 7.66 -5.44
CA LYS A 187 17.74 8.48 -4.24
C LYS A 187 16.33 8.97 -3.98
N ASP A 188 16.12 9.58 -2.82
CA ASP A 188 14.90 10.34 -2.50
C ASP A 188 13.58 9.55 -2.59
N VAL A 189 13.62 8.22 -2.50
CA VAL A 189 12.41 7.38 -2.51
C VAL A 189 11.59 7.67 -1.24
N VAL A 190 10.27 7.76 -1.36
CA VAL A 190 9.36 8.01 -0.22
C VAL A 190 8.63 6.72 0.13
N LEU A 191 8.53 6.45 1.42
CA LEU A 191 7.67 5.41 1.96
C LEU A 191 6.36 6.03 2.42
N ALA A 192 5.22 5.52 1.97
CA ALA A 192 3.91 5.90 2.48
C ALA A 192 3.03 4.66 2.76
N GLY A 193 2.18 4.69 3.79
CA GLY A 193 1.39 3.51 4.10
C GLY A 193 0.27 3.80 5.08
N HIS A 194 -0.79 3.01 4.98
CA HIS A 194 -1.99 3.14 5.81
C HIS A 194 -2.17 1.93 6.72
N SER A 195 -2.59 2.14 7.98
CA SER A 195 -2.96 1.07 8.90
C SER A 195 -1.82 0.06 9.08
N PHE A 196 -2.08 -1.21 8.78
CA PHE A 196 -1.07 -2.26 8.75
C PHE A 196 0.11 -1.96 7.79
N GLY A 197 -0.15 -1.26 6.69
CA GLY A 197 0.88 -0.75 5.79
C GLY A 197 1.70 0.39 6.38
N GLY A 198 1.12 1.24 7.23
CA GLY A 198 1.86 2.26 7.97
C GLY A 198 2.82 1.63 8.99
N LEU A 199 2.37 0.56 9.67
CA LEU A 199 3.22 -0.25 10.55
C LEU A 199 4.37 -0.89 9.75
N HIS A 200 4.06 -1.51 8.62
CA HIS A 200 5.04 -2.17 7.76
C HIS A 200 6.20 -1.24 7.36
N LEU A 201 5.93 0.02 7.05
CA LEU A 201 7.01 0.97 6.74
C LEU A 201 7.89 1.31 7.93
N CYS A 202 7.30 1.39 9.13
CA CYS A 202 8.08 1.54 10.35
C CYS A 202 9.01 0.33 10.52
N CYS A 203 8.52 -0.88 10.20
CA CYS A 203 9.34 -2.09 10.20
C CYS A 203 10.54 -2.02 9.24
N LEU A 204 10.36 -1.46 8.04
CA LEU A 204 11.45 -1.25 7.08
C LEU A 204 12.55 -0.32 7.61
N CYS A 205 12.25 0.50 8.61
CA CYS A 205 13.19 1.45 9.20
C CYS A 205 13.93 0.89 10.41
N PHE A 206 13.55 -0.27 10.96
CA PHE A 206 14.20 -0.87 12.13
C PHE A 206 15.40 -1.74 11.73
N ARG A 207 16.56 -1.56 12.39
CA ARG A 207 17.79 -2.35 12.15
C ARG A 207 17.58 -3.84 12.43
N THR A 208 16.92 -4.15 13.53
CA THR A 208 16.71 -5.52 14.03
C THR A 208 15.93 -6.41 13.06
N LEU A 209 15.21 -5.81 12.12
CA LEU A 209 14.42 -6.53 11.12
C LEU A 209 15.14 -6.62 9.76
N HIS A 210 16.30 -5.98 9.59
CA HIS A 210 17.11 -6.20 8.40
C HIS A 210 17.85 -7.53 8.48
N GLN A 211 17.58 -8.43 7.53
CA GLN A 211 18.45 -9.58 7.30
C GLN A 211 19.77 -9.05 6.73
N GLU A 212 20.90 -9.58 7.21
CA GLU A 212 22.26 -9.12 6.86
C GLU A 212 22.54 -9.11 5.34
N HIS A 213 21.73 -9.79 4.54
CA HIS A 213 21.92 -9.95 3.10
C HIS A 213 21.07 -9.01 2.22
N MET A 214 20.18 -8.18 2.79
CA MET A 214 19.35 -7.26 2.00
C MET A 214 19.84 -5.82 2.14
N THR A 215 20.43 -5.28 1.07
CA THR A 215 20.79 -3.86 0.99
C THR A 215 19.53 -2.99 0.98
N PRO A 216 19.35 -2.06 1.94
CA PRO A 216 18.23 -1.13 1.90
C PRO A 216 18.21 -0.32 0.60
N PHE A 217 17.03 -0.16 0.00
CA PHE A 217 16.85 0.76 -1.11
C PHE A 217 16.82 2.21 -0.59
N PRO A 218 17.08 3.23 -1.45
CA PRO A 218 17.44 4.57 -1.01
C PRO A 218 16.21 5.43 -0.64
N TYR A 219 15.46 4.97 0.35
CA TYR A 219 14.36 5.73 0.93
C TYR A 219 14.86 6.85 1.84
N SER A 220 14.14 7.96 1.79
CA SER A 220 14.57 9.26 2.34
C SER A 220 13.56 9.88 3.29
N HIS A 221 12.28 9.48 3.19
CA HIS A 221 11.17 10.06 3.96
C HIS A 221 10.13 8.97 4.20
N ALA A 222 9.46 9.02 5.35
CA ALA A 222 8.35 8.12 5.69
C ALA A 222 7.09 8.88 6.08
N LEU A 223 5.94 8.43 5.57
CA LEU A 223 4.60 8.90 5.91
C LEU A 223 3.73 7.71 6.35
N ALA A 224 3.33 7.69 7.61
CA ALA A 224 2.42 6.68 8.14
C ALA A 224 1.04 7.30 8.41
N LEU A 225 0.01 6.71 7.81
CA LEU A 225 -1.39 7.11 7.95
C LEU A 225 -2.09 6.10 8.85
N ASP A 226 -2.51 6.50 10.04
CA ASP A 226 -3.10 5.62 11.05
C ASP A 226 -2.35 4.29 11.26
N PRO A 227 -1.02 4.28 11.47
CA PRO A 227 -0.27 3.04 11.63
C PRO A 227 -0.85 2.16 12.76
N TRP A 228 -1.11 0.88 12.50
CA TRP A 228 -1.65 -0.05 13.49
C TRP A 228 -0.52 -0.77 14.25
N PHE A 229 -0.18 -0.37 15.48
CA PHE A 229 1.05 -0.81 16.17
C PHE A 229 0.98 -2.13 16.94
N GLN A 230 -0.22 -2.64 17.31
CA GLN A 230 -0.31 -3.82 18.18
C GLN A 230 0.44 -5.06 17.69
N PRO A 231 0.49 -5.37 16.38
CA PRO A 231 1.30 -6.48 15.89
C PRO A 231 2.76 -6.46 16.32
N LEU A 232 3.39 -5.29 16.48
CA LEU A 232 4.79 -5.19 16.92
C LEU A 232 4.99 -5.29 18.43
N SER A 233 3.93 -5.10 19.22
CA SER A 233 4.00 -5.12 20.69
C SER A 233 3.96 -6.54 21.28
N THR A 234 3.91 -7.58 20.43
CA THR A 234 3.80 -8.98 20.84
C THR A 234 4.81 -9.83 20.06
N PRO A 235 5.77 -10.55 20.69
CA PRO A 235 5.90 -10.84 22.13
C PRO A 235 6.99 -10.00 22.84
N GLY A 236 7.12 -8.70 22.55
CA GLY A 236 8.17 -7.86 23.14
C GLY A 236 7.96 -6.35 22.99
N PRO A 237 8.82 -5.52 23.60
CA PRO A 237 8.74 -4.08 23.46
C PRO A 237 9.00 -3.65 22.00
N MET A 238 8.49 -2.48 21.64
CA MET A 238 8.77 -1.89 20.33
C MET A 238 10.28 -1.87 20.03
N PRO A 239 10.71 -2.23 18.82
CA PRO A 239 12.11 -2.11 18.43
C PRO A 239 12.60 -0.66 18.58
N SER A 240 13.78 -0.48 19.16
CA SER A 240 14.38 0.83 19.43
C SER A 240 15.63 1.11 18.61
N SER A 241 16.08 0.15 17.80
CA SER A 241 17.23 0.31 16.91
C SER A 241 16.78 0.63 15.49
N PHE A 242 17.19 1.78 14.96
CA PHE A 242 16.74 2.31 13.67
C PHE A 242 17.88 2.33 12.65
N ASN A 243 17.60 1.92 11.41
CA ASN A 243 18.62 1.80 10.37
C ASN A 243 18.88 3.13 9.66
N THR A 244 18.04 4.14 9.90
CA THR A 244 18.02 5.33 9.06
C THR A 244 17.81 6.60 9.85
N ASN A 245 18.34 7.70 9.31
CA ASN A 245 18.13 9.05 9.80
C ASN A 245 17.06 9.78 8.95
N ILE A 246 15.99 9.07 8.56
CA ILE A 246 14.94 9.66 7.71
C ILE A 246 13.90 10.39 8.55
N PRO A 247 13.38 11.54 8.09
CA PRO A 247 12.21 12.15 8.72
C PRO A 247 10.96 11.26 8.61
N LEU A 248 10.16 11.25 9.68
CA LEU A 248 8.92 10.51 9.81
C LEU A 248 7.76 11.47 10.06
N CYS A 249 6.68 11.32 9.30
CA CYS A 249 5.41 11.99 9.55
C CYS A 249 4.33 10.94 9.84
N MET A 250 3.67 11.04 10.98
CA MET A 250 2.50 10.23 11.32
C MET A 250 1.25 11.11 11.30
N MET A 251 0.22 10.65 10.60
CA MET A 251 -1.10 11.30 10.59
C MET A 251 -2.12 10.33 11.14
N PHE A 252 -2.88 10.78 12.14
CA PHE A 252 -3.90 9.98 12.81
C PHE A 252 -5.30 10.53 12.53
N SER A 253 -6.26 9.62 12.34
CA SER A 253 -7.69 9.92 12.46
C SER A 253 -8.04 10.17 13.92
N GLU A 254 -9.19 10.79 14.16
CA GLU A 254 -9.61 11.16 15.52
C GLU A 254 -9.74 9.94 16.43
N ARG A 255 -10.38 8.86 15.96
CA ARG A 255 -10.55 7.64 16.77
C ARG A 255 -9.21 6.96 17.07
N PHE A 256 -8.27 6.93 16.13
CA PHE A 256 -6.94 6.38 16.37
C PHE A 256 -6.14 7.25 17.34
N ALA A 257 -6.22 8.57 17.23
CA ALA A 257 -5.54 9.49 18.15
C ALA A 257 -6.07 9.38 19.59
N LEU A 258 -7.36 9.06 19.77
CA LEU A 258 -7.99 8.89 21.08
C LEU A 258 -7.73 7.51 21.72
N TRP A 259 -7.16 6.56 20.99
CA TRP A 259 -6.78 5.25 21.52
C TRP A 259 -5.54 5.37 22.41
N LYS A 260 -5.74 5.49 23.72
CA LYS A 260 -4.68 5.82 24.70
C LYS A 260 -3.42 4.95 24.59
N ASP A 261 -3.55 3.61 24.62
CA ASP A 261 -2.39 2.70 24.61
C ASP A 261 -1.63 2.73 23.27
N HIS A 262 -2.38 2.83 22.18
CA HIS A 262 -1.84 2.95 20.84
C HIS A 262 -1.14 4.30 20.63
N HIS A 263 -1.76 5.40 21.06
CA HIS A 263 -1.17 6.74 21.03
C HIS A 263 0.08 6.83 21.91
N ALA A 264 0.10 6.17 23.09
CA ALA A 264 1.29 6.08 23.92
C ALA A 264 2.44 5.38 23.20
N THR A 265 2.15 4.27 22.51
CA THR A 265 3.11 3.56 21.65
C THR A 265 3.61 4.46 20.51
N ALA A 266 2.71 5.15 19.81
CA ALA A 266 3.06 6.08 18.73
C ALA A 266 3.96 7.21 19.24
N LYS A 267 3.63 7.80 20.39
CA LYS A 267 4.42 8.85 21.02
C LYS A 267 5.81 8.36 21.42
N ALA A 268 5.90 7.18 22.04
CA ALA A 268 7.20 6.59 22.40
C ALA A 268 8.07 6.34 21.15
N LEU A 269 7.47 5.91 20.03
CA LEU A 269 8.17 5.74 18.77
C LEU A 269 8.66 7.08 18.20
N VAL A 270 7.84 8.13 18.23
CA VAL A 270 8.22 9.48 17.77
C VAL A 270 9.33 10.07 18.64
N ASP A 271 9.23 9.93 19.96
CA ASP A 271 10.21 10.47 20.92
C ASP A 271 11.56 9.74 20.82
N SER A 272 11.56 8.45 20.45
CA SER A 272 12.77 7.64 20.27
C SER A 272 13.32 7.64 18.84
N TRP A 273 12.62 8.29 17.89
CA TRP A 273 13.03 8.31 16.49
C TRP A 273 14.35 9.10 16.33
N PRO A 274 15.35 8.57 15.60
CA PRO A 274 16.68 9.18 15.53
C PRO A 274 16.72 10.50 14.74
N ALA A 275 15.74 10.71 13.86
CA ALA A 275 15.62 11.88 13.00
C ALA A 275 14.43 12.75 13.42
N LYS A 276 14.09 13.77 12.61
CA LYS A 276 12.87 14.54 12.82
C LYS A 276 11.63 13.66 12.63
N ALA A 277 10.91 13.38 13.71
CA ALA A 277 9.58 12.77 13.68
C ALA A 277 8.50 13.80 14.04
N SER A 278 7.31 13.65 13.46
CA SER A 278 6.16 14.51 13.74
C SER A 278 4.87 13.69 13.72
N MET A 279 3.93 14.09 14.56
CA MET A 279 2.64 13.44 14.71
C MET A 279 1.52 14.48 14.62
N PHE A 280 0.51 14.20 13.81
CA PHE A 280 -0.67 15.05 13.61
C PHE A 280 -1.93 14.23 13.82
N ALA A 281 -2.94 14.82 14.46
CA ALA A 281 -4.29 14.26 14.51
C ALA A 281 -5.22 15.11 13.64
N LEU A 282 -6.07 14.45 12.86
CA LEU A 282 -7.09 15.07 12.01
C LEU A 282 -8.47 14.91 12.68
N PRO A 283 -9.02 15.96 13.31
CA PRO A 283 -10.34 15.90 13.92
C PRO A 283 -11.41 15.53 12.88
N LYS A 284 -12.43 14.77 13.30
CA LYS A 284 -13.53 14.29 12.45
C LYS A 284 -13.13 13.33 11.33
N CYS A 285 -11.85 13.01 11.17
CA CYS A 285 -11.45 11.92 10.29
C CYS A 285 -11.64 10.58 11.00
N SER A 286 -12.00 9.56 10.23
CA SER A 286 -12.03 8.16 10.66
C SER A 286 -10.85 7.39 10.08
N HIS A 287 -10.68 6.14 10.51
CA HIS A 287 -9.68 5.24 9.95
C HIS A 287 -9.77 5.07 8.44
N GLU A 288 -11.01 5.05 7.93
CA GLU A 288 -11.31 4.84 6.53
C GLU A 288 -11.12 6.09 5.67
N THR A 289 -10.81 7.24 6.30
CA THR A 289 -10.56 8.49 5.55
C THR A 289 -9.29 8.41 4.70
N PHE A 290 -8.37 7.52 5.08
CA PHE A 290 -7.14 7.24 4.35
C PHE A 290 -7.28 6.07 3.36
N SER A 291 -8.50 5.53 3.22
CA SER A 291 -8.84 4.43 2.32
C SER A 291 -9.99 4.83 1.42
N ASP A 292 -10.31 3.98 0.46
CA ASP A 292 -11.40 4.21 -0.49
C ASP A 292 -12.74 3.61 -0.02
N VAL A 293 -12.80 3.08 1.20
CA VAL A 293 -14.00 2.39 1.74
C VAL A 293 -15.24 3.27 1.64
N TYR A 294 -15.08 4.59 1.81
CA TYR A 294 -16.16 5.57 1.66
C TYR A 294 -16.72 5.71 0.25
N CYS A 295 -15.93 5.42 -0.78
CA CYS A 295 -16.38 5.46 -2.16
C CYS A 295 -17.29 4.25 -2.48
N ILE A 296 -17.08 3.12 -1.80
CA ILE A 296 -17.83 1.86 -1.98
C ILE A 296 -19.10 1.84 -1.16
N VAL A 297 -18.99 2.27 0.09
CA VAL A 297 -20.06 2.23 1.08
C VAL A 297 -20.25 3.64 1.62
N PRO A 298 -20.87 4.53 0.83
CA PRO A 298 -21.04 5.94 1.22
C PRO A 298 -21.94 6.11 2.47
N PHE A 299 -22.57 5.04 2.93
CA PHE A 299 -23.44 4.98 4.10
C PHE A 299 -22.75 4.48 5.38
N LEU A 300 -21.53 3.93 5.28
CA LEU A 300 -20.68 3.72 6.45
C LEU A 300 -20.22 5.12 6.89
N GLU A 301 -20.73 5.59 8.02
CA GLU A 301 -20.60 6.92 8.64
C GLU A 301 -19.74 7.96 7.89
N ARG A 302 -20.41 8.94 7.26
CA ARG A 302 -19.84 10.28 7.14
C ARG A 302 -19.85 10.91 8.55
N PRO A 303 -18.73 11.47 9.03
CA PRO A 303 -18.67 12.14 10.32
C PRO A 303 -19.69 13.29 10.44
#